data_AF-A0A960BGQ2-F1
#
_entry.id   AF-A0A960BGQ2-F1
#
_cell.length_a   1.000
_cell.length_b   1.000
_cell.length_c   1.000
_cell.angle_alpha   90.00
_cell.angle_beta   90.00
_cell.angle_gamma   90.00
#
_symmetry.space_group_name_H-M   'P 1'
#
loop_
_entity.id
_entity.type
_entity.pdbx_description
1 polymer ?
#
loop_
_entity_poly.entity_id
_entity_poly.type
_entity_poly.pdbx_seq_one_letter_code
_entity_poly.pdbx_strand_id
1 'polypeptide(L)'
;SNTDLHSHSFPDFVKLADAYGCYGFNVDSPDQVDTTIEKALSLNDAPVVIDFRVHRDAMVWPMVPAGTSNDEITVARDLAPAWDRME
;
A
#
# COMPACT_ATOMS: atom_id res chain seq x y z
N SER A 1 18.21 8.53 2.61
CA SER A 1 16.92 9.11 3.06
C SER A 1 16.26 8.09 3.97
N ASN A 2 15.54 8.48 5.03
CA ASN A 2 14.72 7.52 5.81
C ASN A 2 13.53 6.96 5.01
N THR A 3 13.33 7.44 3.78
CA THR A 3 12.39 6.89 2.79
C THR A 3 12.95 5.72 1.99
N ASP A 4 14.17 5.27 2.29
CA ASP A 4 14.80 4.20 1.54
C ASP A 4 14.47 2.82 2.12
N LEU A 5 13.73 2.01 1.35
CA LEU A 5 13.28 0.67 1.73
C LEU A 5 14.36 -0.40 1.44
N HIS A 6 15.62 0.02 1.23
CA HIS A 6 16.74 -0.87 1.02
C HIS A 6 17.42 -1.18 2.35
N SER A 7 16.90 -2.18 3.07
CA SER A 7 17.72 -3.20 3.76
C SER A 7 16.95 -4.02 4.79
N HIS A 8 15.88 -3.52 5.41
CA HIS A 8 15.04 -4.31 6.30
C HIS A 8 13.63 -3.69 6.41
N SER A 9 12.58 -4.49 6.26
CA SER A 9 11.18 -4.08 6.39
C SER A 9 10.84 -3.72 7.84
N PHE A 10 11.28 -2.54 8.26
CA PHE A 10 10.99 -1.97 9.58
C PHE A 10 10.05 -0.77 9.46
N PRO A 11 9.07 -0.64 10.36
CA PRO A 11 8.73 -1.53 11.47
C PRO A 11 7.94 -2.78 11.04
N ASP A 12 8.05 -3.86 11.80
CA ASP A 12 7.15 -5.01 11.70
C ASP A 12 5.79 -4.63 12.31
N PHE A 13 4.83 -4.29 11.44
CA PHE A 13 3.50 -3.83 11.86
C PHE A 13 2.66 -4.91 12.54
N VAL A 14 2.93 -6.19 12.27
CA VAL A 14 2.24 -7.30 12.93
C VAL A 14 2.67 -7.38 14.39
N LYS A 15 3.97 -7.29 14.66
CA LYS A 15 4.49 -7.24 16.04
C LYS A 15 4.07 -5.97 16.78
N LEU A 16 3.98 -4.85 16.07
CA LEU A 16 3.48 -3.61 16.64
C LEU A 16 2.02 -3.77 17.08
N ALA A 17 1.17 -4.33 16.21
CA ALA A 17 -0.23 -4.59 16.52
C ALA A 17 -0.39 -5.50 17.75
N ASP A 18 0.38 -6.60 17.80
CA ASP A 18 0.38 -7.54 18.93
C ASP A 18 0.77 -6.85 20.26
N ALA A 19 1.78 -5.98 20.24
CA ALA A 19 2.19 -5.21 21.43
C ALA A 19 1.10 -4.26 21.96
N TYR A 20 0.17 -3.82 21.10
CA TYR A 20 -0.98 -3.00 21.49
C TYR A 20 -2.26 -3.81 21.76
N GLY A 21 -2.19 -5.15 21.70
CA GLY A 21 -3.34 -6.03 21.90
C GLY A 21 -4.30 -6.06 20.70
N CYS A 22 -3.81 -5.71 19.51
CA CYS A 22 -4.56 -5.76 18.26
C CYS A 22 -4.20 -7.04 17.49
N TYR A 23 -5.11 -7.50 16.64
CA TYR A 23 -4.78 -8.54 15.65
C TYR A 23 -3.94 -7.94 14.52
N GLY A 24 -2.79 -8.54 14.24
CA GLY A 24 -1.91 -8.13 13.14
C GLY A 24 -1.92 -9.14 12.00
N PHE A 25 -2.10 -8.68 10.76
CA PHE A 25 -1.98 -9.48 9.55
C PHE A 25 -1.00 -8.84 8.56
N ASN A 26 -0.24 -9.68 7.85
CA ASN A 26 0.60 -9.26 6.73
C ASN A 26 0.13 -10.00 5.47
N VAL A 27 -0.04 -9.25 4.37
CA VAL A 27 -0.49 -9.77 3.07
C VAL A 27 0.56 -9.43 2.03
N ASP A 28 1.13 -10.46 1.40
CA ASP A 28 2.19 -10.34 0.40
C ASP A 28 1.77 -10.69 -1.02
N SER A 29 0.60 -11.33 -1.19
CA SER A 29 0.06 -11.70 -2.49
C SER A 29 -1.40 -11.27 -2.67
N PRO A 30 -1.84 -11.00 -3.91
CA PRO A 30 -3.23 -10.65 -4.20
C PRO A 30 -4.24 -11.73 -3.78
N ASP A 31 -3.88 -13.01 -3.90
CA ASP A 31 -4.79 -14.13 -3.60
C ASP A 31 -5.16 -14.21 -2.10
N GLN A 32 -4.33 -13.62 -1.24
CA GLN A 32 -4.57 -13.61 0.21
C GLN A 32 -5.50 -12.47 0.65
N VAL A 33 -5.79 -11.49 -0.22
CA VAL A 33 -6.52 -10.26 0.13
C VAL A 33 -7.91 -10.58 0.64
N ASP A 34 -8.72 -11.27 -0.16
CA ASP A 34 -10.11 -11.56 0.18
C ASP A 34 -10.21 -12.36 1.49
N THR A 35 -9.41 -13.43 1.59
CA THR A 35 -9.42 -14.29 2.78
C THR A 35 -8.96 -13.57 4.05
N THR A 36 -8.05 -12.59 3.94
CA THR A 36 -7.55 -11.81 5.08
C THR A 36 -8.58 -10.78 5.52
N ILE A 37 -9.27 -10.13 4.57
CA ILE A 37 -10.36 -9.19 4.86
C ILE A 37 -11.51 -9.92 5.55
N GLU A 38 -11.91 -11.10 5.06
CA GLU A 38 -12.95 -11.91 5.69
C GLU A 38 -12.61 -12.28 7.13
N LYS A 39 -11.37 -12.73 7.38
CA LYS A 39 -10.88 -13.04 8.73
C LYS A 39 -10.90 -11.80 9.62
N ALA A 40 -10.40 -10.67 9.13
CA ALA A 40 -10.39 -9.42 9.89
C ALA A 40 -11.80 -8.95 10.28
N LEU A 41 -12.77 -9.07 9.37
CA LEU A 41 -14.17 -8.70 9.63
C LEU A 41 -14.88 -9.67 10.59
N SER A 42 -14.40 -10.92 10.72
CA SER A 42 -14.96 -11.89 11.67
C SER A 42 -14.55 -11.64 13.13
N LEU A 43 -13.45 -10.89 13.34
CA LEU A 43 -12.91 -10.58 14.67
C LEU A 43 -13.59 -9.32 15.21
N ASN A 44 -14.20 -9.42 16.39
CA ASN A 44 -15.02 -8.35 16.99
C ASN A 44 -14.59 -7.98 18.42
N ASP A 45 -13.54 -8.61 18.91
CA ASP A 45 -13.06 -8.54 20.29
C ASP A 45 -11.85 -7.60 20.45
N ALA A 46 -11.14 -7.26 19.37
CA ALA A 46 -10.05 -6.30 19.37
C ALA A 46 -9.88 -5.61 18.00
N PRO A 47 -9.20 -4.46 17.92
CA PRO A 47 -8.86 -3.83 16.65
C PRO A 47 -7.97 -4.73 15.78
N VAL A 48 -8.10 -4.58 14.47
CA VAL A 48 -7.32 -5.34 13.48
C VAL A 48 -6.47 -4.39 12.65
N VAL A 49 -5.18 -4.70 12.51
CA VAL A 49 -4.22 -4.02 11.65
C VAL A 49 -3.80 -4.97 10.54
N ILE A 50 -3.97 -4.55 9.29
CA ILE A 50 -3.56 -5.32 8.11
C ILE A 50 -2.53 -4.52 7.32
N ASP A 51 -1.36 -5.12 7.13
CA ASP A 51 -0.28 -4.58 6.30
C ASP A 51 -0.32 -5.23 4.91
N PHE A 52 -0.74 -4.47 3.90
CA PHE A 52 -0.75 -4.90 2.49
C PHE A 52 0.51 -4.42 1.77
N ARG A 53 1.31 -5.36 1.27
CA ARG A 53 2.48 -5.01 0.45
C ARG A 53 2.05 -4.63 -0.95
N VAL A 54 2.31 -3.38 -1.32
CA VAL A 54 2.04 -2.82 -2.65
C VAL A 54 3.34 -2.43 -3.36
N HIS A 55 3.30 -2.39 -4.69
CA HIS A 55 4.44 -1.96 -5.49
C HIS A 55 4.73 -0.47 -5.22
N ARG A 56 6.00 -0.12 -5.03
CA ARG A 56 6.43 1.26 -4.73
C ARG A 56 6.03 2.26 -5.82
N ASP A 57 6.04 1.80 -7.06
CA ASP A 57 5.73 2.61 -8.24
C ASP A 57 4.25 2.60 -8.63
N ALA A 58 3.36 2.10 -7.76
CA ALA A 58 1.92 2.20 -7.98
C ALA A 58 1.48 3.66 -7.91
N MET A 59 1.01 4.22 -9.03
CA MET A 59 0.57 5.60 -9.15
C MET A 59 -0.96 5.71 -9.14
N VAL A 60 -1.47 6.82 -8.61
CA VAL A 60 -2.92 7.12 -8.60
C VAL A 60 -3.28 7.88 -9.88
N TRP A 61 -4.27 7.35 -10.59
CA TRP A 61 -4.78 7.91 -11.83
C TRP A 61 -6.31 7.85 -11.86
N PRO A 62 -6.97 8.76 -12.59
CA PRO A 62 -6.41 9.85 -13.39
C PRO A 62 -5.86 11.01 -12.54
N MET A 63 -4.92 11.78 -13.10
CA MET A 63 -4.28 12.92 -12.43
C MET A 63 -4.42 14.19 -13.30
N VAL A 64 -4.70 15.32 -12.66
CA VAL A 64 -4.60 16.66 -13.27
C VAL A 64 -3.29 17.30 -12.79
N PRO A 65 -2.37 17.70 -13.70
CA PRO A 65 -1.15 18.39 -13.32
C PRO A 65 -1.40 19.70 -12.56
N ALA A 66 -0.46 20.08 -11.68
CA ALA A 66 -0.58 21.35 -10.96
C ALA A 66 -0.50 22.54 -11.93
N GLY A 67 -1.48 23.43 -11.87
CA GLY A 67 -1.53 24.65 -12.69
C GLY A 67 -2.26 24.52 -14.03
N THR A 68 -2.87 23.37 -14.34
CA THR A 68 -3.71 23.18 -15.55
C THR A 68 -5.21 23.19 -15.22
N SER A 69 -6.05 23.27 -16.25
CA SER A 69 -7.51 23.13 -16.08
C SER A 69 -7.86 21.69 -15.67
N ASN A 70 -8.97 21.53 -14.95
CA ASN A 70 -9.56 20.22 -14.64
C ASN A 70 -10.04 19.46 -15.88
N ASP A 71 -10.08 20.11 -17.05
CA ASP A 71 -10.41 19.46 -18.32
C ASP A 71 -9.19 18.72 -18.93
N GLU A 72 -7.97 19.02 -18.47
CA GLU A 72 -6.71 18.43 -18.95
C GLU A 72 -6.32 17.19 -18.13
N ILE A 73 -7.29 16.29 -17.94
CA ILE A 73 -7.10 15.05 -17.18
C ILE A 73 -6.17 14.09 -17.95
N THR A 74 -5.10 13.64 -17.30
CA THR A 74 -4.25 12.57 -17.86
C THR A 74 -4.80 11.20 -17.44
N VAL A 75 -5.16 10.37 -18.43
CA VAL A 75 -5.66 8.99 -18.24
C VAL A 75 -4.57 7.99 -18.60
N ALA A 76 -4.39 6.98 -17.77
CA ALA A 76 -3.07 6.45 -17.48
C ALA A 76 -2.72 5.06 -18.01
N ARG A 77 -3.38 4.55 -19.06
CA ARG A 77 -3.00 3.20 -19.50
C ARG A 77 -1.70 3.14 -20.30
N ASP A 78 -1.41 4.15 -21.12
CA ASP A 78 -0.30 4.05 -22.10
C ASP A 78 0.70 5.23 -22.08
N LEU A 79 0.63 6.11 -21.07
CA LEU A 79 1.40 7.39 -21.01
C LEU A 79 2.23 7.59 -19.74
N ALA A 80 2.36 6.56 -18.89
CA ALA A 80 3.24 6.65 -17.73
C ALA A 80 4.66 7.02 -18.20
N PRO A 81 5.26 8.13 -17.72
CA PRO A 81 6.63 8.47 -18.08
C PRO A 81 7.54 7.33 -17.59
N ALA A 82 8.43 6.85 -18.44
CA ALA A 82 9.52 5.99 -18.00
C ALA A 82 10.43 6.84 -17.13
N TRP A 83 10.31 6.69 -15.81
CA TRP A 83 11.21 7.34 -14.86
C TRP A 83 12.45 6.45 -14.74
N ASP A 84 13.59 6.92 -15.25
CA ASP A 84 14.90 6.29 -15.07
C ASP A 84 15.30 6.33 -13.58
N ARG A 85 14.79 5.37 -12.81
CA ARG A 85 15.30 5.03 -11.49
C ARG A 85 15.48 3.52 -11.41
N MET A 86 16.39 3.03 -12.25
CA MET A 86 17.08 1.77 -12.04
C MET A 86 18.53 2.09 -11.70
N GLU A 87 18.81 2.19 -10.40
CA GLU A 87 20.06 1.72 -9.79
C GLU A 87 19.68 0.89 -8.56
#